data_AF-A0A6J5XDB2-F1
#
_entry.id   AF-A0A6J5XDB2-F1
#
_cell.length_a   1.000
_cell.length_b   1.000
_cell.length_c   1.000
_cell.angle_alpha   90.00
_cell.angle_beta   90.00
_cell.angle_gamma   90.00
#
_symmetry.space_group_name_H-M   'P 1'
#
loop_
_entity.id
_entity.type
_entity.pdbx_description
1 polymer ?
#
loop_
_entity_poly.entity_id
_entity_poly.type
_entity_poly.pdbx_seq_one_letter_code
_entity_poly.pdbx_strand_id
1 'polypeptide(L)'
;MGLFQLLIQKFQCFKQITADHKPTRDTFEEQFTELFKTNGNRDWGAILDCVIPVVTEEMNMELMKPVSTEEVNEAAFQMGGTKAPGLDGFNRVFYHNYWEIIRHEI
;
A
#
# COMPACT_ATOMS: atom_id res chain seq x y z
N MET A 1 18.79 39.40 -32.49
CA MET A 1 19.28 38.02 -32.23
C MET A 1 19.04 37.51 -30.79
N GLY A 2 18.43 38.28 -29.87
CA GLY A 2 18.25 37.82 -28.47
C GLY A 2 16.98 37.00 -28.17
N LEU A 3 15.88 37.22 -28.91
CA LEU A 3 14.59 36.57 -28.61
C LEU A 3 14.54 35.09 -29.01
N PHE A 4 15.23 34.70 -30.08
CA PHE A 4 15.35 33.29 -30.49
C PHE A 4 16.18 32.47 -29.49
N GLN A 5 17.26 33.07 -28.94
CA GLN A 5 18.06 32.43 -27.89
C GLN A 5 17.26 32.25 -26.60
N LEU A 6 16.44 33.24 -26.22
CA LEU A 6 15.54 33.18 -25.06
C LEU A 6 14.42 32.14 -25.22
N LEU A 7 13.88 31.96 -26.44
CA LEU A 7 12.90 30.92 -26.73
C LEU A 7 13.52 29.53 -26.64
N ILE A 8 14.72 29.33 -27.18
CA ILE A 8 15.44 28.06 -27.06
C ILE A 8 15.79 27.77 -25.60
N GLN A 9 16.25 28.76 -24.84
CA GLN A 9 16.53 28.63 -23.40
C GLN A 9 15.26 28.27 -22.61
N LYS A 10 14.10 28.89 -22.92
CA LYS A 10 12.82 28.56 -22.30
C LYS A 10 12.32 27.17 -22.68
N PHE A 11 12.53 26.74 -23.92
CA PHE A 11 12.13 25.40 -24.37
C PHE A 11 13.00 24.31 -23.76
N GLN A 12 14.30 24.56 -23.58
CA GLN A 12 15.23 23.67 -22.88
C GLN A 12 14.93 23.62 -21.37
N CYS A 13 14.63 24.75 -20.74
CA CYS A 13 14.20 24.82 -19.34
C CYS A 13 12.86 24.09 -19.12
N PHE A 14 11.90 24.26 -20.04
CA PHE A 14 10.63 23.54 -20.00
C PHE A 14 10.81 22.03 -20.17
N LYS A 15 11.71 21.60 -21.07
CA LYS A 15 12.07 20.18 -21.20
C LYS A 15 12.73 19.63 -19.94
N GLN A 16 13.56 20.40 -19.24
CA GLN A 16 14.17 20.00 -17.98
C GLN A 16 13.13 19.85 -16.85
N ILE A 17 12.12 20.73 -16.81
CA ILE A 17 10.99 20.64 -15.87
C ILE A 17 10.13 19.40 -16.13
N THR A 18 9.95 19.00 -17.40
CA THR A 18 9.23 17.76 -17.73
C THR A 18 10.09 16.49 -17.61
N ALA A 19 11.43 16.62 -17.71
CA ALA A 19 12.37 15.50 -17.61
C ALA A 19 12.68 15.08 -16.17
N ASP A 20 12.48 15.98 -15.20
CA ASP A 20 12.55 15.67 -13.76
C ASP A 20 11.25 15.02 -13.24
N HIS A 21 10.21 14.94 -14.07
CA HIS A 21 9.03 14.13 -13.80
C HIS A 21 9.37 12.65 -14.05
N LYS A 22 10.13 12.05 -13.13
CA LYS A 22 9.99 10.62 -12.86
C LYS A 22 8.49 10.31 -12.76
N PRO A 23 7.99 9.20 -13.32
CA PRO A 23 6.58 8.84 -13.22
C PRO A 23 6.14 8.99 -11.76
N THR A 24 5.16 9.85 -11.53
CA THR A 24 4.73 10.36 -10.21
C THR A 24 4.57 9.27 -9.17
N ARG A 25 4.20 8.06 -9.62
CA ARG A 25 4.06 6.86 -8.79
C ARG A 25 5.39 6.41 -8.19
N ASP A 26 6.43 6.24 -9.00
CA ASP A 26 7.70 5.65 -8.55
C ASP A 26 8.43 6.60 -7.58
N THR A 27 8.35 7.91 -7.81
CA THR A 27 8.87 8.92 -6.87
C THR A 27 8.11 8.91 -5.54
N PHE A 28 6.79 8.74 -5.57
CA PHE A 28 5.98 8.67 -4.36
C PHE A 28 6.30 7.40 -3.56
N GLU A 29 6.42 6.26 -4.25
CA GLU A 29 6.80 4.98 -3.65
C GLU A 29 8.20 5.04 -3.02
N GLU A 30 9.20 5.60 -3.71
CA GLU A 30 10.55 5.81 -3.18
C GLU A 30 10.53 6.70 -1.92
N GLN A 31 9.80 7.82 -1.95
CA GLN A 31 9.72 8.75 -0.82
C GLN A 31 9.04 8.12 0.40
N PHE A 32 7.91 7.44 0.21
CA PHE A 32 7.23 6.75 1.31
C PHE A 32 8.07 5.59 1.84
N THR A 33 8.72 4.84 0.97
CA THR A 33 9.60 3.73 1.37
C THR A 33 10.73 4.23 2.26
N GLU A 34 11.40 5.32 1.88
CA GLU A 34 12.46 5.92 2.69
C GLU A 34 11.94 6.58 3.97
N LEU A 35 10.77 7.22 3.94
CA LEU A 35 10.14 7.84 5.11
C LEU A 35 9.76 6.81 6.19
N PHE A 36 9.22 5.67 5.78
CA PHE A 36 8.79 4.59 6.67
C PHE A 36 9.90 3.55 6.92
N LYS A 37 11.09 3.76 6.36
CA LYS A 37 12.26 2.94 6.64
C LYS A 37 12.73 3.22 8.06
N THR A 38 12.90 2.16 8.84
CA THR A 38 13.48 2.30 10.17
C THR A 38 14.98 2.57 10.05
N ASN A 39 15.42 3.75 10.50
CA ASN A 39 16.84 4.06 10.67
C ASN A 39 17.24 3.77 12.12
N GLY A 40 17.83 2.61 12.37
CA GLY A 40 18.31 2.23 13.70
C GLY A 40 18.85 0.80 13.78
N ASN A 41 19.63 0.53 14.85
CA ASN A 41 20.07 -0.82 15.18
C ASN A 41 18.84 -1.68 15.54
N ARG A 42 18.73 -2.87 14.94
CA ARG A 42 17.62 -3.82 15.18
C ARG A 42 17.87 -4.77 16.35
N ASP A 43 18.85 -4.47 17.19
CA ASP A 43 19.11 -5.21 18.42
C ASP A 43 18.11 -4.79 19.51
N TRP A 44 16.93 -5.41 19.45
CA TRP A 44 15.83 -5.19 20.40
C TRP A 44 15.89 -6.14 21.61
N GLY A 45 16.93 -6.98 21.74
CA GLY A 45 16.96 -8.16 22.61
C GLY A 45 16.50 -7.88 24.05
N ALA A 46 17.26 -7.07 24.79
CA ALA A 46 16.96 -6.77 26.19
C ALA A 46 15.63 -6.01 26.40
N ILE A 47 15.14 -5.31 25.38
CA ILE A 47 13.88 -4.56 25.44
C ILE A 47 12.69 -5.53 25.29
N LEU A 48 12.80 -6.53 24.42
CA LEU A 48 11.75 -7.53 24.21
C LEU A 48 11.59 -8.46 25.43
N ASP A 49 12.66 -8.71 26.19
CA ASP A 49 12.59 -9.47 27.45
C ASP A 49 11.69 -8.79 28.51
N CYS A 50 11.50 -7.47 28.39
CA CYS A 50 10.61 -6.71 29.26
C CYS A 50 9.14 -6.72 28.80
N VAL A 51 8.86 -7.23 27.60
CA VAL A 51 7.51 -7.31 27.04
C VAL A 51 6.87 -8.63 27.45
N ILE A 52 5.75 -8.54 28.18
CA ILE A 52 4.97 -9.71 28.53
C ILE A 52 4.21 -10.19 27.27
N PRO A 53 4.40 -11.43 26.82
CA PRO A 53 3.68 -11.95 25.66
C PRO A 53 2.19 -12.10 25.99
N VAL A 54 1.34 -11.46 25.19
CA VAL A 54 -0.13 -11.53 25.32
C VAL A 54 -0.73 -12.54 24.35
N VAL A 55 -0.02 -12.84 23.26
CA VAL A 55 -0.43 -13.84 22.27
C VAL A 55 0.10 -15.20 22.72
N THR A 56 -0.80 -16.16 22.93
CA THR A 56 -0.39 -17.52 23.28
C THR A 56 0.12 -18.27 22.04
N GLU A 57 0.80 -19.39 22.25
CA GLU A 57 1.28 -20.22 21.14
C GLU A 57 0.13 -20.69 20.26
N GLU A 58 -1.01 -21.06 20.85
CA GLU A 58 -2.20 -21.46 20.11
C GLU A 58 -2.76 -20.32 19.26
N MET A 59 -2.82 -19.09 19.81
CA MET A 59 -3.23 -17.92 19.04
C MET A 59 -2.27 -17.64 17.88
N ASN A 60 -0.97 -17.79 18.12
CA ASN A 60 0.04 -17.62 17.08
C ASN A 60 -0.08 -18.69 15.99
N MET A 61 -0.34 -19.95 16.38
CA MET A 61 -0.60 -21.03 15.44
C MET A 61 -1.83 -20.74 14.58
N GLU A 62 -2.93 -20.24 15.17
CA GLU A 62 -4.12 -19.81 14.41
C GLU A 62 -3.80 -18.67 13.43
N LEU A 63 -3.07 -17.64 13.87
CA LEU A 63 -2.69 -16.48 13.04
C LEU A 63 -1.72 -16.84 11.90
N MET A 64 -0.97 -17.94 12.04
CA MET A 64 -0.02 -18.43 11.05
C MET A 64 -0.63 -19.43 10.06
N LYS A 65 -1.92 -19.78 10.19
CA LYS A 65 -2.59 -20.67 9.24
C LYS A 65 -2.73 -20.01 7.87
N PRO A 66 -2.77 -20.81 6.78
CA PRO A 66 -3.16 -20.30 5.48
C PRO A 66 -4.56 -19.68 5.53
N VAL A 67 -4.70 -18.51 4.91
CA VAL A 67 -6.00 -17.83 4.76
C VAL A 67 -6.96 -18.73 3.99
N SER A 68 -8.17 -18.89 4.50
CA SER A 68 -9.22 -19.69 3.87
C SER A 68 -10.23 -18.84 3.11
N THR A 69 -10.90 -19.41 2.09
CA THR A 69 -11.96 -18.71 1.36
C THR A 69 -13.13 -18.34 2.28
N GLU A 70 -13.41 -19.17 3.28
CA GLU A 70 -14.42 -18.93 4.30
C GLU A 70 -14.07 -17.70 5.17
N GLU A 71 -12.82 -17.59 5.61
CA GLU A 71 -12.33 -16.43 6.35
C GLU A 71 -12.43 -15.14 5.53
N VAL A 72 -12.09 -15.21 4.23
CA VAL A 72 -12.24 -14.06 3.32
C VAL A 72 -13.71 -13.68 3.15
N ASN A 73 -14.61 -14.67 3.03
CA ASN A 73 -16.04 -14.41 3.00
C ASN A 73 -16.48 -13.71 4.28
N GLU A 74 -16.22 -14.29 5.44
CA GLU A 74 -16.64 -13.74 6.72
C GLU A 74 -16.13 -12.32 6.91
N ALA A 75 -14.84 -12.07 6.63
CA ALA A 75 -14.25 -10.75 6.70
C ALA A 75 -14.91 -9.76 5.71
N ALA A 76 -15.16 -10.19 4.47
CA ALA A 76 -15.85 -9.38 3.47
C ALA A 76 -17.25 -8.99 3.93
N PHE A 77 -18.00 -9.95 4.49
CA PHE A 77 -19.38 -9.80 4.96
C PHE A 77 -19.50 -9.03 6.30
N GLN A 78 -18.46 -9.03 7.12
CA GLN A 78 -18.38 -8.23 8.35
C GLN A 78 -18.05 -6.75 8.10
N MET A 79 -17.42 -6.41 6.98
CA MET A 79 -17.13 -5.02 6.65
C MET A 79 -18.38 -4.28 6.14
N GLY A 80 -18.83 -3.24 6.86
CA GLY A 80 -20.00 -2.44 6.47
C GLY A 80 -19.95 -1.93 5.01
N GLY A 81 -21.03 -2.17 4.25
CA GLY A 81 -21.10 -1.94 2.80
C GLY A 81 -21.08 -0.49 2.32
N THR A 82 -21.03 0.50 3.21
CA THR A 82 -21.06 1.94 2.86
C THR A 82 -19.74 2.67 3.01
N LYS A 83 -18.66 2.01 3.47
CA LYS A 83 -17.36 2.71 3.52
C LYS A 83 -16.78 2.92 2.10
N ALA A 84 -15.95 3.95 1.96
CA ALA A 84 -15.38 4.39 0.70
C ALA A 84 -14.77 3.24 -0.13
N PRO A 85 -14.90 3.30 -1.47
CA PRO A 85 -14.29 2.34 -2.37
C PRO A 85 -12.77 2.35 -2.26
N GLY A 86 -12.14 1.22 -2.58
CA GLY A 86 -10.69 1.11 -2.64
C GLY A 86 -10.11 1.87 -3.83
N LEU A 87 -8.80 1.75 -4.01
CA LEU A 87 -8.11 2.24 -5.22
C LEU A 87 -8.63 1.57 -6.52
N ASP A 88 -9.29 0.42 -6.38
CA ASP A 88 -10.01 -0.30 -7.43
C ASP A 88 -11.31 0.37 -7.89
N GLY A 89 -11.83 1.33 -7.12
CA GLY A 89 -13.08 2.04 -7.41
C GLY A 89 -14.35 1.24 -7.14
N PHE A 90 -14.26 0.01 -6.62
CA PHE A 90 -15.43 -0.81 -6.31
C PHE A 90 -15.85 -0.62 -4.84
N ASN A 91 -17.17 -0.44 -4.62
CA ASN A 91 -17.71 -0.46 -3.28
C ASN A 91 -17.83 -1.92 -2.78
N ARG A 92 -17.75 -2.15 -1.47
CA ARG A 92 -17.93 -3.47 -0.83
C ARG A 92 -19.19 -4.21 -1.28
N VAL A 93 -20.29 -3.50 -1.55
CA VAL A 93 -21.54 -4.05 -2.15
C VAL A 93 -21.28 -4.89 -3.39
N PHE A 94 -20.28 -4.52 -4.21
CA PHE A 94 -19.86 -5.31 -5.36
C PHE A 94 -19.40 -6.71 -4.96
N TYR A 95 -18.51 -6.82 -3.98
CA TYR A 95 -17.96 -8.11 -3.53
C TYR A 95 -19.03 -9.00 -2.87
N HIS A 96 -20.01 -8.42 -2.16
CA HIS A 96 -21.12 -9.21 -1.63
C HIS A 96 -22.00 -9.76 -2.76
N ASN A 97 -22.32 -8.95 -3.77
CA ASN A 97 -23.22 -9.34 -4.86
C ASN A 97 -22.59 -10.36 -5.81
N TYR A 98 -21.28 -10.28 -6.03
CA TYR A 98 -20.56 -11.12 -6.98
C TYR A 98 -19.64 -12.16 -6.32
N TRP A 99 -19.80 -12.39 -5.01
CA TRP A 99 -18.97 -13.32 -4.23
C TRP A 99 -18.86 -14.71 -4.88
N GLU A 100 -19.99 -15.26 -5.35
CA GLU A 100 -20.04 -16.59 -5.97
C GLU A 100 -19.16 -16.72 -7.22
N ILE A 101 -18.86 -15.61 -7.90
CA ILE A 101 -17.99 -15.57 -9.07
C ILE A 101 -16.53 -15.36 -8.61
N ILE A 102 -16.32 -14.37 -7.74
CA ILE A 102 -14.98 -13.91 -7.35
C ILE A 102 -14.27 -14.95 -6.49
N ARG A 103 -14.97 -15.71 -5.64
CA ARG A 103 -14.36 -16.69 -4.72
C ARG A 103 -13.54 -17.78 -5.41
N HIS A 104 -13.74 -18.00 -6.70
CA HIS A 104 -13.01 -18.99 -7.50
C HIS A 104 -11.64 -18.47 -7.99
N GLU A 105 -11.39 -17.17 -7.86
CA GLU A 105 -10.16 -16.47 -8.26
C GLU A 105 -9.25 -16.12 -7.07
N ILE A 106 -9.65 -16.53 -5.85
CA ILE A 106 -8.97 -16.24 -4.58
C ILE A 106 -8.15 -17.46 -4.14
#